data_AF-A0A6G3MMM4-F1
#
_entry.id   AF-A0A6G3MMM4-F1
#
_cell.length_a   1.000
_cell.length_b   1.000
_cell.length_c   1.000
_cell.angle_alpha   90.00
_cell.angle_beta   90.00
_cell.angle_gamma   90.00
#
_symmetry.space_group_name_H-M   'P 1'
#
loop_
_entity.id
_entity.type
_entity.pdbx_description
1 polymer ?
#
loop_
_entity_poly.entity_id
_entity_poly.type
_entity_poly.pdbx_seq_one_letter_code
_entity_poly.pdbx_strand_id
1 'polypeptide(L)'
;SDIISIKKLLGNKIDENFYTYLLSLTTKDIEIFAIEEGNFVFPTLPLVQISGPIAVLQLIETYLLNLTNYASLVATNAAHFRIAAGDDVVLSEFGCRRAQGPDGAISSSLYSYIGGFDNTSNVQAAVLYDLPVSGTVAHAY
;
A
#
# COMPACT_ATOMS: atom_id res chain seq x y z
N SER A 1 9.90 -20.47 -9.68
CA SER A 1 10.44 -20.97 -8.40
C SER A 1 9.33 -21.36 -7.44
N ASP A 2 8.28 -20.54 -7.29
CA ASP A 2 7.37 -20.63 -6.14
C ASP A 2 6.44 -21.86 -6.19
N ILE A 3 5.97 -22.24 -7.38
CA ILE A 3 5.18 -23.47 -7.57
C ILE A 3 5.98 -24.72 -7.16
N ILE A 4 7.29 -24.73 -7.39
CA ILE A 4 8.16 -25.85 -6.97
C ILE A 4 8.19 -25.92 -5.44
N SER A 5 8.29 -24.77 -4.76
CA SER A 5 8.25 -24.68 -3.29
C SER A 5 6.90 -25.15 -2.73
N ILE A 6 5.78 -24.72 -3.34
CA ILE A 6 4.43 -25.12 -2.94
C ILE A 6 4.25 -26.64 -3.14
N LYS A 7 4.70 -27.17 -4.28
CA LYS A 7 4.65 -28.61 -4.56
C LYS A 7 5.47 -29.42 -3.56
N LYS A 8 6.63 -28.91 -3.11
CA LYS A 8 7.43 -29.54 -2.05
C LYS A 8 6.70 -29.54 -0.70
N LEU A 9 5.94 -28.49 -0.40
CA LEU A 9 5.16 -28.34 0.84
C LEU A 9 3.92 -29.25 0.89
N LEU A 10 3.13 -29.26 -0.19
CA LEU A 10 1.86 -29.99 -0.25
C LEU A 10 2.04 -31.46 -0.68
N GLY A 11 3.13 -31.76 -1.40
CA GLY A 11 3.51 -33.10 -1.84
C GLY A 11 2.48 -33.74 -2.77
N ASN A 12 2.50 -35.08 -2.80
CA ASN A 12 1.68 -35.90 -3.71
C ASN A 12 0.22 -36.07 -3.24
N LYS A 13 -0.20 -35.34 -2.20
CA LYS A 13 -1.59 -35.40 -1.68
C LYS A 13 -2.56 -34.59 -2.54
N ILE A 14 -2.04 -33.73 -3.40
CA ILE A 14 -2.78 -32.84 -4.29
C ILE A 14 -2.54 -33.28 -5.73
N ASP A 15 -3.58 -33.21 -6.56
CA ASP A 15 -3.51 -33.52 -7.99
C ASP A 15 -2.45 -32.63 -8.70
N GLU A 16 -1.66 -33.24 -9.59
CA GLU A 16 -0.70 -32.53 -10.42
C GLU A 16 -1.34 -31.44 -11.28
N ASN A 17 -2.60 -31.65 -11.70
CA ASN A 17 -3.36 -30.66 -12.45
C ASN A 17 -3.55 -29.35 -11.69
N PHE A 18 -3.56 -29.38 -10.36
CA PHE A 18 -3.68 -28.17 -9.54
C PHE A 18 -2.46 -27.26 -9.69
N TYR A 19 -1.25 -27.81 -9.75
CA TYR A 19 -0.04 -26.99 -9.94
C TYR A 19 0.01 -26.37 -11.35
N THR A 20 -0.44 -27.11 -12.36
CA THR A 20 -0.63 -26.57 -13.71
C THR A 20 -1.69 -25.47 -13.73
N TYR A 21 -2.78 -25.64 -12.98
CA TYR A 21 -3.80 -24.61 -12.81
C TYR A 21 -3.23 -23.33 -12.17
N LEU A 22 -2.45 -23.43 -11.09
CA LEU A 22 -1.81 -22.28 -10.45
C LEU A 22 -0.89 -21.52 -11.43
N LEU A 23 -0.16 -22.22 -12.30
CA LEU A 23 0.67 -21.61 -13.34
C LEU A 23 -0.15 -20.89 -14.42
N SER A 24 -1.40 -21.31 -14.62
CA SER A 24 -2.31 -20.73 -15.62
C SER A 24 -3.09 -19.53 -15.12
N LEU A 25 -3.05 -19.22 -13.81
CA LEU A 25 -3.79 -18.11 -13.23
C LEU A 25 -3.34 -16.78 -13.83
N THR A 26 -4.31 -15.94 -14.20
CA THR A 26 -4.06 -14.58 -14.70
C THR A 26 -5.06 -13.61 -14.07
N THR A 27 -4.71 -12.33 -14.05
CA THR A 27 -5.58 -11.24 -13.56
C THR A 27 -6.39 -10.58 -14.67
N LYS A 28 -6.45 -11.16 -15.87
CA LYS A 28 -7.05 -10.55 -17.05
C LYS A 28 -8.57 -10.43 -16.96
N ASP A 29 -9.21 -11.40 -16.31
CA ASP A 29 -10.67 -11.49 -16.18
C ASP A 29 -11.16 -10.88 -14.86
N ILE A 30 -10.45 -9.88 -14.35
CA ILE A 30 -10.80 -9.16 -13.12
C ILE A 30 -11.25 -7.75 -13.47
N GLU A 31 -12.37 -7.33 -12.90
CA GLU A 31 -12.83 -5.95 -12.91
C GLU A 31 -12.72 -5.37 -11.51
N ILE A 32 -12.23 -4.13 -11.41
CA ILE A 32 -12.04 -3.42 -10.15
C ILE A 32 -12.80 -2.09 -10.22
N PHE A 33 -13.64 -1.86 -9.23
CA PHE A 33 -14.24 -0.55 -8.95
C PHE A 33 -13.70 -0.07 -7.60
N ALA A 34 -13.13 1.13 -7.55
CA ALA A 34 -12.55 1.68 -6.34
C ALA A 34 -12.88 3.16 -6.20
N ILE A 35 -12.95 3.64 -4.96
CA ILE A 35 -13.02 5.06 -4.66
C ILE A 35 -11.66 5.70 -5.02
N GLU A 36 -11.69 6.86 -5.67
CA GLU A 36 -10.48 7.62 -6.00
C GLU A 36 -9.72 8.04 -4.74
N GLU A 37 -8.39 7.98 -4.77
CA GLU A 37 -7.54 8.36 -3.64
C GLU A 37 -7.78 9.83 -3.21
N GLY A 38 -7.62 10.09 -1.91
CA GLY A 38 -7.87 11.40 -1.30
C GLY A 38 -9.33 11.69 -0.93
N ASN A 39 -10.27 10.83 -1.33
CA ASN A 39 -11.66 10.95 -0.89
C ASN A 39 -11.90 10.41 0.52
N PHE A 40 -12.88 10.98 1.20
CA PHE A 40 -13.35 10.48 2.49
C PHE A 40 -14.16 9.21 2.31
N VAL A 41 -13.91 8.23 3.17
CA VAL A 41 -14.61 6.94 3.19
C VAL A 41 -15.10 6.65 4.59
N PHE A 42 -16.26 6.02 4.70
CA PHE A 42 -16.92 5.77 5.98
C PHE A 42 -17.05 4.27 6.25
N PRO A 43 -17.19 3.86 7.52
CA PRO A 43 -17.44 2.47 7.86
C PRO A 43 -18.62 1.89 7.08
N THR A 44 -18.54 0.62 6.72
CA THR A 44 -19.56 -0.14 5.97
C THR A 44 -19.76 0.24 4.50
N LEU A 45 -19.07 1.27 3.99
CA LEU A 45 -19.01 1.55 2.56
C LEU A 45 -17.89 0.73 1.90
N PRO A 46 -18.13 0.13 0.73
CA PRO A 46 -17.07 -0.59 0.01
C PRO A 46 -16.05 0.39 -0.56
N LEU A 47 -14.80 0.30 -0.08
CA LEU A 47 -13.65 1.05 -0.63
C LEU A 47 -13.31 0.57 -2.05
N VAL A 48 -13.27 -0.76 -2.20
CA VAL A 48 -12.90 -1.47 -3.43
C VAL A 48 -13.87 -2.63 -3.60
N GLN A 49 -14.41 -2.78 -4.81
CA GLN A 49 -15.22 -3.91 -5.24
C GLN A 49 -14.48 -4.60 -6.39
N ILE A 50 -14.43 -5.93 -6.34
CA ILE A 50 -13.69 -6.72 -7.31
C ILE A 50 -14.55 -7.89 -7.77
N SER A 51 -14.69 -8.05 -9.07
CA SER A 51 -15.41 -9.15 -9.72
C SER A 51 -14.47 -9.93 -10.64
N GLY A 52 -14.70 -11.24 -10.75
CA GLY A 52 -13.86 -12.14 -11.54
C GLY A 52 -13.83 -13.58 -11.01
N PRO A 53 -12.92 -14.43 -11.51
CA PRO A 53 -12.78 -15.81 -11.09
C PRO A 53 -12.39 -15.94 -9.61
N ILE A 54 -13.20 -16.69 -8.85
CA ILE A 54 -13.09 -16.79 -7.38
C ILE A 54 -11.69 -17.15 -6.87
N ALA A 55 -10.98 -18.06 -7.55
CA ALA A 55 -9.64 -18.47 -7.12
C ALA A 55 -8.63 -17.33 -7.17
N VAL A 56 -8.74 -16.45 -8.18
CA VAL A 56 -7.84 -15.29 -8.29
C VAL A 56 -8.24 -14.22 -7.29
N LEU A 57 -9.54 -13.96 -7.14
CA LEU A 57 -10.06 -13.00 -6.15
C LEU A 57 -9.61 -13.35 -4.73
N GLN A 58 -9.67 -14.63 -4.37
CA GLN A 58 -9.28 -15.11 -3.05
C GLN A 58 -7.76 -14.95 -2.80
N LEU A 59 -6.94 -15.08 -3.84
CA LEU A 59 -5.48 -14.92 -3.72
C LEU A 59 -5.08 -13.45 -3.53
N ILE A 60 -5.74 -12.52 -4.21
CA ILE A 60 -5.40 -11.09 -4.13
C ILE A 60 -5.97 -10.39 -2.89
N GLU A 61 -6.95 -10.99 -2.20
CA GLU A 61 -7.60 -10.41 -1.02
C GLU A 61 -6.59 -9.96 0.04
N THR A 62 -5.69 -10.86 0.46
CA THR A 62 -4.69 -10.56 1.51
C THR A 62 -3.78 -9.39 1.12
N TYR A 63 -3.38 -9.35 -0.16
CA TYR A 63 -2.52 -8.31 -0.69
C TYR A 63 -3.22 -6.95 -0.68
N LEU A 64 -4.45 -6.90 -1.19
CA LEU A 64 -5.24 -5.67 -1.25
C LEU A 64 -5.58 -5.13 0.14
N LEU A 65 -5.95 -6.01 1.07
CA LEU A 65 -6.16 -5.62 2.47
C LEU A 65 -4.89 -5.01 3.07
N ASN A 66 -3.71 -5.57 2.79
CA ASN A 66 -2.46 -5.03 3.31
C ASN A 66 -2.18 -3.61 2.77
N LEU A 67 -2.32 -3.41 1.45
CA LEU A 67 -2.09 -2.12 0.82
C LEU A 67 -3.08 -1.05 1.28
N THR A 68 -4.37 -1.35 1.20
CA THR A 68 -5.45 -0.38 1.47
C THR A 68 -5.53 -0.01 2.94
N ASN A 69 -5.35 -0.95 3.87
CA ASN A 69 -5.37 -0.65 5.30
C ASN A 69 -4.20 0.24 5.70
N TYR A 70 -2.99 -0.04 5.21
CA TYR A 70 -1.82 0.78 5.55
C TYR A 70 -1.93 2.20 4.98
N ALA A 71 -2.28 2.31 3.70
CA ALA A 71 -2.46 3.59 3.01
C ALA A 71 -3.48 4.49 3.70
N SER A 72 -4.69 3.96 3.92
CA SER A 72 -5.79 4.70 4.55
C SER A 72 -5.49 5.11 5.99
N LEU A 73 -4.82 4.26 6.77
CA LEU A 73 -4.41 4.56 8.14
C LEU A 73 -3.43 5.74 8.19
N VAL A 74 -2.39 5.72 7.35
CA VAL A 74 -1.39 6.79 7.32
C VAL A 74 -2.02 8.10 6.85
N ALA A 75 -2.79 8.08 5.76
CA ALA A 75 -3.46 9.26 5.23
C ALA A 75 -4.42 9.89 6.25
N THR A 76 -5.22 9.07 6.93
CA THR A 76 -6.15 9.55 7.96
C THR A 76 -5.43 10.17 9.15
N ASN A 77 -4.33 9.54 9.61
CA ASN A 77 -3.54 10.07 10.71
C ASN A 77 -2.84 11.40 10.34
N ALA A 78 -2.34 11.49 9.11
CA ALA A 78 -1.79 12.74 8.58
C ALA A 78 -2.85 13.85 8.50
N ALA A 79 -4.07 13.51 8.07
CA ALA A 79 -5.21 14.44 8.06
C ALA A 79 -5.55 14.94 9.47
N HIS A 80 -5.51 14.08 10.50
CA HIS A 80 -5.69 14.51 11.89
C HIS A 80 -4.61 15.50 12.33
N PHE A 81 -3.34 15.31 11.95
CA PHE A 81 -2.29 16.28 12.24
C PHE A 81 -2.49 17.59 11.49
N ARG A 82 -2.89 17.55 10.22
CA ARG A 82 -3.24 18.77 9.46
C ARG A 82 -4.36 19.54 10.14
N ILE A 83 -5.44 18.88 10.54
CA ILE A 83 -6.56 19.51 11.26
C ILE A 83 -6.08 20.14 12.57
N ALA A 84 -5.22 19.45 13.33
CA ALA A 84 -4.72 19.95 14.61
C ALA A 84 -3.74 21.13 14.45
N ALA A 85 -2.91 21.13 13.39
CA ALA A 85 -1.93 22.17 13.13
C ALA A 85 -2.53 23.42 12.46
N GLY A 86 -3.61 23.26 11.68
CA GLY A 86 -4.18 24.30 10.83
C GLY A 86 -3.46 24.42 9.48
N ASP A 87 -3.96 25.29 8.61
CA ASP A 87 -3.50 25.40 7.21
C ASP A 87 -2.19 26.20 7.06
N ASP A 88 -1.87 27.06 8.02
CA ASP A 88 -0.71 27.96 7.94
C ASP A 88 0.62 27.33 8.41
N VAL A 89 0.56 26.13 8.99
CA VAL A 89 1.74 25.44 9.53
C VAL A 89 2.28 24.46 8.51
N VAL A 90 3.58 24.54 8.23
CA VAL A 90 4.26 23.56 7.37
C VAL A 90 4.46 22.25 8.13
N LEU A 91 3.92 21.15 7.61
CA LEU A 91 4.06 19.80 8.11
C LEU A 91 5.06 19.01 7.26
N SER A 92 6.06 18.43 7.91
CA SER A 92 7.15 17.67 7.28
C SER A 92 7.18 16.22 7.76
N GLU A 93 7.23 15.27 6.82
CA GLU A 93 7.30 13.84 7.11
C GLU A 93 8.76 13.39 7.26
N PHE A 94 9.14 12.97 8.48
CA PHE A 94 10.49 12.49 8.85
C PHE A 94 10.48 11.09 9.49
N GLY A 95 9.46 10.29 9.19
CA GLY A 95 9.20 8.96 9.73
C GLY A 95 9.96 7.83 9.05
N CYS A 96 10.60 8.06 7.89
CA CYS A 96 11.31 7.05 7.07
C CYS A 96 12.13 6.02 7.90
N ARG A 97 12.90 6.48 8.89
CA ARG A 97 13.77 5.59 9.72
C ARG A 97 13.03 4.63 10.68
N ARG A 98 11.71 4.77 10.81
CA ARG A 98 10.85 3.94 11.68
C ARG A 98 9.66 3.33 10.93
N ALA A 99 9.50 3.69 9.65
CA ALA A 99 8.48 3.07 8.82
C ALA A 99 8.80 1.58 8.64
N GLN A 100 7.75 0.77 8.58
CA GLN A 100 7.88 -0.68 8.71
C GLN A 100 8.09 -1.36 7.36
N GLY A 101 9.16 -2.14 7.25
CA GLY A 101 9.46 -2.92 6.06
C GLY A 101 10.06 -2.09 4.91
N PRO A 102 10.38 -2.76 3.79
CA PRO A 102 11.08 -2.13 2.67
C PRO A 102 10.26 -1.03 1.97
N ASP A 103 8.95 -1.26 1.78
CA ASP A 103 8.06 -0.30 1.10
C ASP A 103 7.36 0.67 2.06
N GLY A 104 7.45 0.41 3.37
CA GLY A 104 6.72 1.19 4.37
C GLY A 104 7.11 2.66 4.37
N ALA A 105 8.40 2.97 4.23
CA ALA A 105 8.89 4.35 4.20
C ALA A 105 8.41 5.13 2.98
N ILE A 106 8.37 4.48 1.81
CA ILE A 106 7.92 5.11 0.57
C ILE A 106 6.42 5.37 0.65
N SER A 107 5.66 4.33 1.02
CA SER A 107 4.20 4.41 1.16
C SER A 107 3.80 5.43 2.23
N SER A 108 4.48 5.45 3.38
CA SER A 108 4.17 6.40 4.44
C SER A 108 4.39 7.85 4.01
N SER A 109 5.44 8.10 3.22
CA SER A 109 5.76 9.45 2.72
C SER A 109 4.66 9.93 1.76
N LEU A 110 4.27 9.08 0.80
CA LEU A 110 3.20 9.38 -0.15
C LEU A 110 1.86 9.64 0.55
N TYR A 111 1.42 8.72 1.41
CA TYR A 111 0.11 8.84 2.05
C TYR A 111 0.08 9.92 3.14
N SER A 112 1.22 10.27 3.75
CA SER A 112 1.29 11.46 4.62
C SER A 112 1.09 12.75 3.82
N TYR A 113 1.68 12.82 2.63
CA TYR A 113 1.48 13.95 1.71
C TYR A 113 0.02 14.05 1.26
N ILE A 114 -0.58 12.95 0.81
CA ILE A 114 -2.03 12.91 0.45
C ILE A 114 -2.91 13.32 1.65
N GLY A 115 -2.54 12.92 2.87
CA GLY A 115 -3.24 13.33 4.08
C GLY A 115 -3.03 14.79 4.51
N GLY A 116 -2.17 15.55 3.81
CA GLY A 116 -2.02 16.99 4.01
C GLY A 116 -0.68 17.44 4.57
N PHE A 117 0.36 16.60 4.57
CA PHE A 117 1.73 17.06 4.83
C PHE A 117 2.30 17.75 3.59
N ASP A 118 3.22 18.70 3.78
CA ASP A 118 3.72 19.56 2.70
C ASP A 118 4.99 19.01 2.03
N ASN A 119 5.79 18.22 2.76
CA ASN A 119 7.06 17.68 2.26
C ASN A 119 7.53 16.44 3.06
N THR A 120 8.52 15.73 2.52
CA THR A 120 9.12 14.53 3.14
C THR A 120 10.66 14.56 3.11
N SER A 121 11.31 13.86 4.03
CA SER A 121 12.76 13.53 3.92
C SER A 121 13.08 12.38 2.97
N ASN A 122 12.08 11.63 2.51
CA ASN A 122 12.30 10.44 1.71
C ASN A 122 12.54 10.78 0.24
N VAL A 123 13.82 10.85 -0.13
CA VAL A 123 14.25 11.15 -1.51
C VAL A 123 13.72 10.13 -2.52
N GLN A 124 13.61 8.86 -2.15
CA GLN A 124 13.10 7.84 -3.08
C GLN A 124 11.61 8.06 -3.37
N ALA A 125 10.82 8.39 -2.35
CA ALA A 125 9.41 8.72 -2.55
C ALA A 125 9.24 9.97 -3.41
N ALA A 126 10.08 10.98 -3.20
CA ALA A 126 10.07 12.20 -4.02
C ALA A 126 10.41 11.94 -5.48
N VAL A 127 11.38 11.07 -5.77
CA VAL A 127 11.70 10.71 -7.16
C VAL A 127 10.56 9.94 -7.83
N LEU A 128 9.86 9.07 -7.10
CA LEU A 128 8.79 8.23 -7.66
C LEU A 128 7.47 9.00 -7.86
N TYR A 129 7.15 9.92 -6.96
CA TYR A 129 5.83 10.56 -6.87
C TYR A 129 5.88 12.09 -6.94
N ASP A 130 7.02 12.67 -7.29
CA ASP A 130 7.23 14.12 -7.44
C ASP A 130 6.88 14.93 -6.17
N LEU A 131 7.22 14.37 -5.00
CA LEU A 131 6.91 14.98 -3.70
C LEU A 131 7.96 16.05 -3.34
N PRO A 132 7.55 17.18 -2.71
CA PRO A 132 8.50 18.15 -2.19
C PRO A 132 9.41 17.52 -1.11
N VAL A 133 10.72 17.75 -1.22
CA VAL A 133 11.71 17.23 -0.27
C VAL A 133 12.14 18.31 0.71
N SER A 134 12.28 17.94 1.98
CA SER A 134 12.91 18.75 3.02
C SER A 134 13.88 17.90 3.83
N GLY A 135 14.97 18.51 4.31
CA GLY A 135 15.96 17.81 5.13
C GLY A 135 17.06 18.74 5.61
N THR A 136 17.57 18.47 6.81
CA THR A 136 18.71 19.18 7.40
C THR A 136 19.90 18.24 7.59
N VAL A 137 21.05 18.81 7.94
CA VAL A 137 22.22 18.03 8.33
C VAL A 137 21.92 17.24 9.61
N ALA A 138 22.31 15.97 9.64
CA ALA A 138 22.15 15.11 10.81
C ALA A 138 23.27 15.39 11.85
N HIS A 139 22.96 15.16 13.13
CA HIS A 139 23.89 15.37 14.24
C HIS A 139 25.20 14.55 14.20
N ALA A 140 25.29 13.54 13.33
CA ALA A 140 26.47 12.69 13.20
C ALA A 140 27.49 13.20 12.15
N TYR A 141 27.23 14.37 11.54
CA TYR A 141 28.16 15.06 10.65
C TYR A 141 29.17 15.86 11.47
#